data_AF-A0A1N6Z3A7-F1
#
_entry.id   AF-A0A1N6Z3A7-F1
#
_cell.length_a   1.000
_cell.length_b   1.000
_cell.length_c   1.000
_cell.angle_alpha   90.00
_cell.angle_beta   90.00
_cell.angle_gamma   90.00
#
_symmetry.space_group_name_H-M   'P 1'
#
loop_
_entity.id
_entity.type
_entity.pdbx_description
1 polymer ?
#
loop_
_entity_poly.entity_id
_entity_poly.type
_entity_poly.pdbx_seq_one_letter_code
_entity_poly.pdbx_strand_id
1 'polypeptide(L)'
;MARRIYSIIIVVALALGYYLFSIRDTHSKVYLITVSAIIFTLFSMGIHGLLAHSLKPKVKGDIIIYPLLMGVLWGVLFFLFVFVFLPILCPDFLLKI
;
A
#
# COMPACT_ATOMS: atom_id res chain seq x y z
N MET A 1 -12.72 12.42 12.96
CA MET A 1 -13.05 12.47 11.52
C MET A 1 -11.93 11.88 10.67
N ALA A 2 -10.69 12.39 10.76
CA ALA A 2 -9.55 11.93 9.95
C ALA A 2 -9.29 10.41 9.99
N ARG A 3 -9.29 9.76 11.17
CA ARG A 3 -9.12 8.30 11.27
C ARG A 3 -10.12 7.50 10.42
N ARG A 4 -11.38 7.96 10.34
CA ARG A 4 -12.41 7.30 9.51
C ARG A 4 -12.09 7.39 8.03
N ILE A 5 -11.56 8.52 7.57
CA ILE A 5 -11.15 8.73 6.17
C ILE A 5 -10.06 7.72 5.79
N TYR A 6 -9.04 7.57 6.63
CA TYR A 6 -7.97 6.60 6.38
C TYR A 6 -8.46 5.16 6.43
N SER A 7 -9.37 4.81 7.34
CA SER A 7 -10.02 3.50 7.31
C SER A 7 -10.81 3.25 6.03
N ILE A 8 -11.54 4.25 5.52
CA ILE A 8 -12.26 4.17 4.24
C ILE A 8 -11.28 3.98 3.08
N ILE A 9 -10.18 4.73 3.05
CA ILE A 9 -9.15 4.59 2.01
C ILE A 9 -8.59 3.16 1.99
N ILE A 10 -8.31 2.57 3.16
CA ILE A 10 -7.84 1.18 3.28
C ILE A 10 -8.88 0.22 2.70
N VAL A 11 -10.15 0.34 3.09
CA VAL A 11 -11.24 -0.53 2.60
C VAL A 11 -11.40 -0.40 1.08
N VAL A 12 -11.37 0.82 0.55
CA VAL A 12 -11.45 1.08 -0.90
C VAL A 12 -10.26 0.47 -1.62
N ALA A 13 -9.03 0.64 -1.11
CA ALA A 13 -7.84 0.06 -1.73
C ALA A 13 -7.90 -1.49 -1.76
N LEU A 14 -8.38 -2.12 -0.69
CA LEU A 14 -8.59 -3.57 -0.64
C LEU A 14 -9.65 -4.04 -1.65
N ALA A 15 -10.78 -3.33 -1.74
CA ALA A 15 -11.84 -3.62 -2.71
C ALA A 15 -11.33 -3.48 -4.15
N LEU A 16 -10.57 -2.42 -4.45
CA LEU A 16 -9.94 -2.21 -5.75
C LEU A 16 -8.90 -3.29 -6.06
N GLY A 17 -8.10 -3.71 -5.07
CA GLY A 17 -7.12 -4.79 -5.24
C GLY A 17 -7.78 -6.12 -5.56
N TYR A 18 -8.86 -6.45 -4.84
CA TYR A 18 -9.66 -7.64 -5.13
C TYR A 18 -10.30 -7.57 -6.52
N TYR A 19 -10.86 -6.42 -6.89
CA TYR A 19 -11.44 -6.21 -8.20
C TYR A 19 -10.39 -6.38 -9.32
N LEU A 20 -9.23 -5.73 -9.18
CA LEU A 20 -8.12 -5.87 -10.13
C LEU A 20 -7.68 -7.33 -10.27
N PHE A 21 -7.62 -8.07 -9.16
CA PHE A 21 -7.31 -9.49 -9.18
C PHE A 21 -8.36 -10.30 -9.94
N SER A 22 -9.65 -9.98 -9.80
CA SER A 22 -10.75 -10.69 -10.49
C SER A 22 -10.74 -10.51 -12.01
N ILE A 23 -10.20 -9.40 -12.51
CA ILE A 23 -10.13 -9.07 -13.94
C ILE A 23 -8.72 -9.23 -14.51
N ARG A 24 -7.78 -9.80 -13.76
CA ARG A 24 -6.35 -9.76 -14.12
C ARG A 24 -6.04 -10.39 -15.47
N ASP A 25 -6.76 -11.46 -15.82
CA ASP A 25 -6.52 -12.24 -17.03
C ASP A 25 -6.98 -11.53 -18.32
N THR A 26 -7.72 -10.42 -18.21
CA THR A 26 -8.21 -9.63 -19.36
C THR A 26 -7.37 -8.39 -19.67
N HIS A 27 -6.28 -8.15 -18.93
CA HIS A 27 -5.49 -6.93 -19.06
C HIS A 27 -4.00 -7.19 -19.29
N SER A 28 -3.31 -6.19 -19.86
CA SER A 28 -1.87 -6.28 -20.11
C SER A 28 -1.05 -6.22 -18.82
N LYS A 29 0.16 -6.78 -18.84
CA LYS A 29 1.11 -6.73 -17.71
C LYS A 29 1.37 -5.29 -17.24
N VAL A 30 1.58 -4.38 -18.19
CA VAL A 30 1.81 -2.96 -17.90
C VAL A 30 0.63 -2.35 -17.15
N TYR A 31 -0.61 -2.67 -17.54
CA TYR A 31 -1.80 -2.22 -16.85
C TYR A 31 -1.85 -2.76 -15.41
N LEU A 32 -1.66 -4.08 -15.23
CA LEU A 32 -1.71 -4.71 -13.91
C LEU A 32 -0.66 -4.13 -12.96
N ILE A 33 0.57 -3.95 -13.42
CA ILE A 33 1.68 -3.37 -12.64
C ILE A 33 1.35 -1.92 -12.25
N THR A 34 0.91 -1.11 -13.22
CA THR A 34 0.63 0.31 -12.99
C THR A 34 -0.53 0.50 -12.01
N VAL A 35 -1.65 -0.18 -12.24
CA VAL A 35 -2.84 -0.03 -11.39
C VAL A 35 -2.61 -0.62 -10.00
N SER A 36 -1.90 -1.75 -9.88
CA SER A 36 -1.57 -2.31 -8.57
C SER A 36 -0.61 -1.42 -7.77
N ALA A 37 0.33 -0.71 -8.42
CA ALA A 37 1.17 0.28 -7.76
C ALA A 37 0.37 1.49 -7.24
N ILE A 38 -0.66 1.93 -7.97
CA ILE A 38 -1.59 2.99 -7.51
C ILE A 38 -2.39 2.50 -6.31
N ILE A 39 -2.95 1.29 -6.37
CA ILE A 39 -3.72 0.68 -5.27
C ILE A 39 -2.84 0.50 -4.04
N PHE A 40 -1.59 0.02 -4.21
CA PHE A 40 -0.61 -0.07 -3.14
C PHE A 40 -0.33 1.29 -2.50
N THR A 41 -0.18 2.34 -3.30
CA THR A 41 0.06 3.70 -2.81
C THR A 41 -1.13 4.20 -1.97
N LEU A 42 -2.36 3.96 -2.42
CA LEU A 42 -3.57 4.28 -1.65
C LEU A 42 -3.64 3.48 -0.34
N PHE A 43 -3.37 2.18 -0.38
CA PHE A 43 -3.36 1.32 0.80
C PHE A 43 -2.30 1.76 1.82
N SER A 44 -1.07 1.99 1.35
CA SER A 44 0.06 2.45 2.17
C SER A 44 -0.25 3.82 2.78
N MET A 45 -0.78 4.76 2.01
CA MET A 45 -1.23 6.07 2.51
C MET A 45 -2.31 5.93 3.59
N GLY A 46 -3.29 5.05 3.36
CA GLY A 46 -4.34 4.73 4.32
C GLY A 46 -3.77 4.24 5.66
N ILE A 47 -2.85 3.28 5.64
CA ILE A 47 -2.20 2.77 6.85
C ILE A 47 -1.40 3.86 7.56
N HIS A 48 -0.56 4.59 6.82
CA HIS A 48 0.29 5.64 7.40
C HIS A 48 -0.53 6.76 8.03
N GLY A 49 -1.57 7.24 7.34
CA GLY A 49 -2.45 8.26 7.87
C GLY A 49 -3.27 7.79 9.07
N LEU A 50 -3.71 6.52 9.08
CA LEU A 50 -4.40 5.96 10.24
C LEU A 50 -3.47 5.88 11.46
N LEU A 51 -2.23 5.43 11.27
CA LEU A 51 -1.22 5.36 12.33
C LEU A 51 -0.81 6.76 12.79
N ALA A 52 -0.65 7.71 11.89
CA ALA A 52 -0.31 9.09 12.21
C ALA A 52 -1.31 9.75 13.16
N HIS A 53 -2.60 9.48 12.98
CA HIS A 53 -3.65 9.97 13.87
C HIS A 53 -3.90 9.10 15.10
N SER A 54 -3.27 7.93 15.18
CA SER A 54 -3.43 7.01 16.31
C SER A 54 -2.25 7.09 17.28
N LEU A 55 -1.06 7.38 16.78
CA LEU A 55 0.13 7.64 17.57
C LEU A 55 0.08 9.07 18.11
N LYS A 56 0.08 9.21 19.44
CA LYS A 56 0.31 10.50 20.10
C LYS A 56 1.79 10.53 20.51
N PRO A 57 2.68 11.21 19.77
CA PRO A 57 4.07 11.32 20.19
C PRO A 57 4.08 11.99 21.56
N LYS A 58 4.52 11.26 22.58
CA LYS A 58 4.72 11.81 23.92
C LYS A 58 6.23 11.91 24.06
N VAL A 59 6.72 13.14 24.28
CA VAL A 59 8.11 13.48 24.63
C VAL A 59 9.06 13.76 23.44
N LYS A 60 10.00 14.70 23.65
CA LYS A 60 11.01 15.22 22.71
C LYS A 60 11.89 14.14 22.03
N GLY A 61 11.95 12.91 22.53
CA GLY A 61 12.72 11.79 21.95
C GLY A 61 12.05 11.09 20.76
N ASP A 62 10.73 11.23 20.61
CA ASP A 62 9.96 10.55 19.56
C ASP A 62 10.05 11.23 18.18
N ILE A 63 10.73 12.39 18.09
CA ILE A 63 10.83 13.19 16.85
C ILE A 63 11.47 12.39 15.71
N ILE A 64 12.46 11.54 16.02
CA ILE A 64 13.16 10.71 15.03
C ILE A 64 12.52 9.32 14.91
N ILE A 65 12.04 8.77 16.03
CA ILE A 65 11.47 7.42 16.09
C ILE A 65 10.23 7.34 15.19
N TYR A 66 9.38 8.37 15.20
CA TYR A 66 8.15 8.36 14.43
C TYR A 66 8.38 8.32 12.90
N PRO A 67 9.20 9.21 12.29
CA PRO A 67 9.54 9.09 10.87
C PRO A 67 10.27 7.78 10.53
N LEU A 68 11.15 7.30 11.41
CA LEU A 68 11.85 6.04 11.19
C LEU A 68 10.87 4.85 11.15
N LEU A 69 9.93 4.80 12.09
CA LEU A 69 8.92 3.74 12.16
C LEU A 69 7.98 3.79 10.94
N MET A 70 7.61 4.98 10.48
CA MET A 70 6.86 5.15 9.23
C MET A 70 7.66 4.68 8.01
N GLY A 71 8.95 5.03 7.93
CA GLY A 71 9.83 4.56 6.84
C GLY A 71 9.99 3.03 6.81
N VAL A 72 10.23 2.42 7.97
CA VAL A 72 10.32 0.96 8.12
C VAL A 72 9.01 0.29 7.73
N LEU A 73 7.87 0.82 8.19
CA LEU A 73 6.56 0.32 7.82
C LEU A 73 6.32 0.38 6.31
N TRP A 74 6.63 1.51 5.67
CA TRP A 74 6.55 1.64 4.22
C TRP A 74 7.42 0.60 3.51
N GLY A 75 8.66 0.41 3.98
CA GLY A 75 9.56 -0.61 3.43
C GLY A 75 8.97 -2.02 3.53
N VAL A 76 8.47 -2.42 4.70
CA VAL A 76 7.82 -3.73 4.89
C VAL A 76 6.62 -3.89 3.96
N LEU A 77 5.74 -2.89 3.88
CA LEU A 77 4.59 -2.93 2.98
C LEU A 77 5.02 -3.01 1.51
N PHE A 78 6.07 -2.29 1.11
CA PHE A 78 6.61 -2.31 -0.24
C PHE A 78 7.21 -3.68 -0.59
N PHE A 79 7.96 -4.30 0.33
CA PHE A 79 8.47 -5.66 0.14
C PHE A 79 7.32 -6.67 -0.01
N LEU A 80 6.28 -6.60 0.83
CA LEU A 80 5.08 -7.43 0.67
C LEU A 80 4.43 -7.19 -0.70
N PHE A 81 4.32 -5.93 -1.14
CA PHE A 81 3.77 -5.61 -2.45
C PHE A 81 4.57 -6.24 -3.59
N VAL A 82 5.88 -5.99 -3.64
CA VAL A 82 6.75 -6.42 -4.76
C VAL A 82 6.97 -7.92 -4.78
N PHE A 83 7.18 -8.55 -3.62
CA PHE A 83 7.60 -9.96 -3.56
C PHE A 83 6.46 -10.94 -3.26
N VAL A 84 5.30 -10.46 -2.82
CA VAL A 84 4.14 -11.32 -2.53
C VAL A 84 2.96 -10.97 -3.41
N PHE A 85 2.46 -9.74 -3.35
CA PHE A 85 1.23 -9.38 -4.06
C PHE A 85 1.41 -9.29 -5.57
N LEU A 86 2.48 -8.67 -6.05
CA LEU A 86 2.71 -8.49 -7.48
C LEU A 86 2.91 -9.82 -8.22
N PRO A 87 3.68 -10.81 -7.74
CA PRO A 87 3.79 -12.13 -8.36
C PRO A 87 2.47 -12.92 -8.33
N ILE A 88 1.66 -12.77 -7.29
CA ILE A 88 0.32 -13.38 -7.21
C ILE A 88 -0.62 -12.78 -8.26
N LEU A 89 -0.56 -11.46 -8.45
CA LEU A 89 -1.41 -10.74 -9.40
C LEU A 89 -0.95 -10.93 -10.87
N CYS A 90 0.36 -10.92 -11.10
CA CYS A 90 0.98 -10.98 -12.41
C CYS A 90 2.28 -11.82 -12.32
N PRO A 91 2.20 -13.16 -12.48
CA PRO A 91 3.35 -14.05 -12.30
C PRO A 91 4.56 -13.70 -13.16
N ASP A 92 4.33 -13.21 -14.38
CA ASP A 92 5.39 -12.82 -15.34
C ASP A 92 5.55 -11.29 -15.45
N PHE A 93 5.56 -10.58 -14.32
CA PHE A 93 5.57 -9.10 -14.30
C PHE A 93 6.87 -8.45 -14.82
N LEU A 94 7.95 -9.21 -15.02
CA LEU A 94 9.18 -8.69 -15.61
C LEU A 94 8.94 -8.27 -17.07
N LEU A 95 9.13 -6.97 -17.34
CA LEU A 95 9.03 -6.41 -18.68
C LEU A 95 10.32 -6.70 -19.44
N LYS A 96 10.21 -7.28 -20.64
CA LYS A 96 11.31 -7.30 -21.61
C LYS A 96 11.35 -5.93 -22.25
N ILE A 97 12.35 -5.13 -21.89
CA ILE A 97 12.66 -3.85 -22.53
C ILE A 97 13.56 -4.13 -23.72
#